data_AF-A0AAQ0ZMZ0-F1
#
_entry.id   AF-A0AAQ0ZMZ0-F1
#
_cell.length_a   1.000
_cell.length_b   1.000
_cell.length_c   1.000
_cell.angle_alpha   90.00
_cell.angle_beta   90.00
_cell.angle_gamma   90.00
#
_symmetry.space_group_name_H-M   'P 1'
#
loop_
_entity.id
_entity.type
_entity.pdbx_description
1 polymer ?
#
loop_
_entity_poly.entity_id
_entity_poly.type
_entity_poly.pdbx_seq_one_letter_code
_entity_poly.pdbx_strand_id
1 'polypeptide(L)'
;MCARRGLPLIRASRGSAQSAFVTRVTLFYAGLLGADISFDDESGIFVASGLRGGFARGGTTLGGVYLTRRNTTRSVLRHEAVHADQWARYGIVFGLLYLREELRHRGPRNRFEIEAGLEDGGYRT
;
A
#
# COMPACT_ATOMS: atom_id res chain seq x y z
N MET A 1 -8.88 24.81 -10.57
CA MET A 1 -8.42 23.42 -10.40
C MET A 1 -9.32 22.73 -9.37
N CYS A 2 -10.31 21.96 -9.82
CA CYS A 2 -11.12 21.13 -8.91
C CYS A 2 -10.25 19.98 -8.41
N ALA A 3 -9.79 20.06 -7.15
CA ALA A 3 -9.28 18.88 -6.46
C ALA A 3 -10.39 17.82 -6.54
N ARG A 4 -10.07 16.68 -7.14
CA ARG A 4 -10.97 15.53 -7.28
C ARG A 4 -11.28 14.99 -5.88
N ARG A 5 -12.24 15.62 -5.19
CA ARG A 5 -12.78 15.19 -3.88
C ARG A 5 -13.65 13.94 -4.06
N GLY A 6 -13.05 12.85 -4.52
CA GLY A 6 -13.61 11.53 -4.22
C GLY A 6 -13.43 11.27 -2.72
N LEU A 7 -14.40 10.57 -2.09
CA LEU A 7 -14.24 10.12 -0.71
C LEU A 7 -12.88 9.39 -0.58
N PRO A 8 -12.03 9.69 0.42
CA PRO A 8 -10.69 9.12 0.54
C PRO A 8 -10.64 7.60 0.36
N LEU A 9 -11.66 6.89 0.86
CA LEU A 9 -11.81 5.45 0.69
C LEU A 9 -11.92 5.01 -0.79
N ILE A 10 -12.71 5.72 -1.61
CA ILE A 10 -12.89 5.39 -3.04
C ILE A 10 -11.57 5.58 -3.78
N ARG A 11 -10.82 6.63 -3.42
CA ARG A 11 -9.51 6.92 -4.00
C ARG A 11 -8.52 5.83 -3.61
N ALA A 12 -8.39 5.53 -2.31
CA ALA A 12 -7.53 4.47 -1.78
C ALA A 12 -7.83 3.10 -2.39
N SER A 13 -9.11 2.77 -2.57
CA SER A 13 -9.51 1.48 -3.13
C SER A 13 -9.55 1.43 -4.66
N ARG A 14 -9.25 2.55 -5.34
CA ARG A 14 -9.41 2.74 -6.79
C ARG A 14 -10.81 2.33 -7.29
N GLY A 15 -11.84 2.53 -6.46
CA GLY A 15 -13.21 2.13 -6.75
C GLY A 15 -13.52 0.62 -6.64
N SER A 16 -12.52 -0.23 -6.36
CA SER A 16 -12.73 -1.68 -6.19
C SER A 16 -13.38 -1.99 -4.84
N ALA A 17 -14.48 -2.74 -4.85
CA ALA A 17 -15.20 -3.14 -3.63
C ALA A 17 -14.35 -4.08 -2.74
N GLN A 18 -13.63 -5.02 -3.35
CA GLN A 18 -12.73 -5.92 -2.63
C GLN A 18 -11.56 -5.16 -2.02
N SER A 19 -10.94 -4.24 -2.76
CA SER A 19 -9.89 -3.37 -2.21
C SER A 19 -10.43 -2.46 -1.11
N ALA A 20 -11.66 -1.94 -1.23
CA ALA A 20 -12.30 -1.12 -0.20
C ALA A 20 -12.54 -1.92 1.10
N PHE A 21 -12.94 -3.19 0.98
CA PHE A 21 -13.07 -4.08 2.12
C PHE A 21 -11.73 -4.28 2.84
N VAL A 22 -10.67 -4.65 2.10
CA VAL A 22 -9.32 -4.80 2.67
C VAL A 22 -8.84 -3.49 3.29
N THR A 23 -9.06 -2.36 2.61
CA THR A 23 -8.70 -1.01 3.10
C THR A 23 -9.36 -0.72 4.46
N ARG A 24 -10.66 -1.00 4.62
CA ARG A 24 -11.37 -0.80 5.90
C ARG A 24 -10.83 -1.68 7.01
N VAL A 25 -10.60 -2.96 6.72
CA VAL A 25 -10.02 -3.90 7.69
C VAL A 25 -8.62 -3.45 8.12
N THR A 26 -7.79 -3.03 7.17
CA THR A 26 -6.44 -2.54 7.47
C THR A 26 -6.45 -1.23 8.25
N LEU A 27 -7.35 -0.29 7.94
CA LEU A 27 -7.51 0.94 8.74
C LEU A 27 -7.91 0.63 10.19
N PHE A 28 -8.85 -0.31 10.38
CA PHE A 28 -9.24 -0.76 11.71
C PHE A 28 -8.06 -1.40 12.45
N TYR A 29 -7.32 -2.29 11.79
CA TYR A 29 -6.10 -2.90 12.32
C TYR A 29 -5.04 -1.86 12.70
N ALA A 30 -4.77 -0.90 11.83
CA ALA A 30 -3.83 0.19 12.08
C ALA A 30 -4.25 1.03 13.30
N GLY A 31 -5.55 1.30 13.44
CA GLY A 31 -6.11 1.98 14.61
C GLY A 31 -5.89 1.21 15.91
N LEU A 32 -6.10 -0.11 15.90
CA LEU A 32 -5.81 -0.97 17.07
C LEU A 32 -4.34 -0.97 17.47
N LEU A 33 -3.43 -0.78 16.50
CA LEU A 33 -2.00 -0.66 16.75
C LEU A 33 -1.54 0.75 17.11
N GLY A 34 -2.45 1.73 17.18
CA GLY A 34 -2.13 3.12 17.49
C GLY A 34 -1.34 3.84 16.40
N ALA A 35 -1.59 3.52 15.12
CA ALA A 35 -0.98 4.21 14.01
C ALA A 35 -1.43 5.69 13.94
N ASP A 36 -0.53 6.55 13.50
CA ASP A 36 -0.87 7.88 12.99
C ASP A 36 -1.37 7.73 11.54
N ILE A 37 -2.68 7.92 11.33
CA ILE A 37 -3.34 7.69 10.04
C ILE A 37 -3.58 9.02 9.36
N SER A 38 -2.96 9.21 8.20
CA SER A 38 -3.21 10.33 7.30
C SER A 38 -3.57 9.82 5.90
N PHE A 39 -4.12 10.70 5.06
CA PHE A 39 -4.40 10.39 3.67
C PHE A 39 -3.48 11.23 2.79
N ASP A 40 -2.73 10.58 1.90
CA ASP A 40 -1.87 11.25 0.95
C ASP A 40 -2.65 11.56 -0.34
N ASP A 41 -2.88 12.83 -0.60
CA ASP A 41 -3.66 13.28 -1.76
C ASP A 41 -2.95 13.06 -3.10
N GLU A 42 -1.63 13.01 -3.13
CA GLU A 42 -0.85 12.82 -4.37
C GLU A 42 -0.92 11.37 -4.84
N SER A 43 -0.67 10.43 -3.94
CA SER A 43 -0.64 8.99 -4.17
C SER A 43 -2.03 8.33 -4.02
N GLY A 44 -2.97 9.05 -3.41
CA GLY A 44 -4.34 8.62 -3.19
C GLY A 44 -4.45 7.41 -2.27
N ILE A 45 -3.58 7.27 -1.27
CA ILE A 45 -3.55 6.14 -0.33
C ILE A 45 -3.60 6.65 1.11
N PHE A 46 -4.00 5.79 2.05
CA PHE A 46 -3.81 6.06 3.46
C PHE A 46 -2.39 5.69 3.88
N VAL A 47 -1.77 6.54 4.70
CA VAL A 47 -0.47 6.29 5.31
C VAL A 47 -0.69 6.13 6.80
N ALA A 48 -0.48 4.91 7.30
CA ALA A 48 -0.55 4.56 8.71
C ALA A 48 0.88 4.43 9.24
N SER A 49 1.37 5.50 9.84
CA SER A 49 2.75 5.66 10.32
C SER A 49 2.88 5.50 11.84
N GLY A 50 4.10 5.56 12.39
CA GLY A 50 4.34 5.48 13.84
C GLY A 50 4.24 4.06 14.43
N LEU A 51 4.00 3.05 13.58
CA LEU A 51 3.82 1.67 14.02
C LEU A 51 5.13 1.06 14.58
N ARG A 52 4.99 0.29 15.67
CA ARG A 52 6.11 -0.49 16.24
C ARG A 52 6.27 -1.88 15.60
N GLY A 53 5.25 -2.37 14.91
CA GLY A 53 5.21 -3.67 14.22
C GLY A 53 3.91 -3.80 13.42
N GLY A 54 3.55 -5.02 13.00
CA GLY A 54 2.33 -5.25 12.22
C GLY A 54 2.46 -5.00 10.71
N PHE A 55 3.69 -4.80 10.25
CA PHE A 55 4.07 -4.71 8.84
C PHE A 55 5.41 -5.42 8.64
N ALA A 56 5.74 -5.77 7.40
CA ALA A 56 7.01 -6.41 7.05
C ALA A 56 8.03 -5.37 6.53
N ARG A 57 9.33 -5.70 6.65
CA ARG A 57 10.44 -4.90 6.09
C ARG A 57 10.34 -3.41 6.50
N GLY A 58 10.38 -2.50 5.54
CA GLY A 58 10.25 -1.04 5.75
C GLY A 58 8.80 -0.54 5.75
N GLY A 59 7.85 -1.37 5.33
CA GLY A 59 6.43 -1.06 5.24
C GLY A 59 5.68 -2.12 4.43
N THR A 60 4.36 -2.09 4.48
CA THR A 60 3.50 -3.04 3.74
C THR A 60 2.20 -2.37 3.36
N THR A 61 1.83 -2.46 2.08
CA THR A 61 0.52 -2.01 1.60
C THR A 61 -0.50 -3.14 1.59
N LEU A 62 -1.64 -2.92 2.25
CA LEU A 62 -2.79 -3.82 2.25
C LEU A 62 -4.04 -3.03 1.83
N GLY A 63 -4.63 -3.38 0.69
CA GLY A 63 -5.66 -2.55 0.06
C GLY A 63 -5.05 -1.22 -0.36
N GLY A 64 -5.70 -0.11 0.03
CA GLY A 64 -5.18 1.25 -0.16
C GLY A 64 -4.53 1.85 1.08
N VAL A 65 -4.03 1.03 2.02
CA VAL A 65 -3.37 1.49 3.25
C VAL A 65 -1.93 1.02 3.29
N TYR A 66 -1.00 1.97 3.38
CA TYR A 66 0.41 1.72 3.60
C TYR A 66 0.74 1.76 5.10
N LEU A 67 1.14 0.62 5.66
CA LEU A 67 1.58 0.49 7.05
C LEU A 67 3.09 0.66 7.13
N THR A 68 3.56 1.60 7.97
CA THR A 68 5.01 1.79 8.18
C THR A 68 5.30 2.34 9.58
N ARG A 69 6.57 2.31 9.97
CA ARG A 69 7.06 3.07 11.13
C ARG A 69 7.33 4.52 10.77
N ARG A 70 8.09 4.75 9.71
CA ARG A 70 8.62 6.10 9.35
C ARG A 70 8.95 6.29 7.88
N ASN A 71 8.75 5.29 7.02
CA ASN A 71 9.23 5.35 5.63
C ASN A 71 8.22 6.06 4.73
N THR A 72 8.08 7.37 4.86
CA THR A 72 7.00 8.15 4.23
C THR A 72 7.52 9.11 3.16
N THR A 73 8.64 8.80 2.52
CA THR A 73 9.17 9.63 1.42
C THR A 73 8.24 9.59 0.21
N ARG A 74 8.19 10.66 -0.59
CA ARG A 74 7.34 10.72 -1.78
C ARG A 74 7.61 9.58 -2.77
N SER A 75 8.86 9.16 -2.94
CA SER A 75 9.22 8.04 -3.82
C SER A 75 8.57 6.74 -3.35
N VAL A 76 8.66 6.45 -2.05
CA VAL A 76 8.03 5.27 -1.47
C VAL A 76 6.51 5.36 -1.59
N LEU A 77 5.90 6.52 -1.33
CA LEU A 77 4.44 6.65 -1.48
C LEU A 77 3.96 6.39 -2.92
N ARG A 78 4.75 6.79 -3.95
CA ARG A 78 4.47 6.41 -5.34
C ARG A 78 4.55 4.91 -5.57
N HIS A 79 5.60 4.27 -5.05
CA HIS A 79 5.76 2.81 -5.13
C HIS A 79 4.57 2.09 -4.49
N GLU A 80 4.18 2.50 -3.28
CA GLU A 80 3.06 1.91 -2.54
C GLU A 80 1.70 2.20 -3.20
N ALA A 81 1.57 3.30 -3.94
CA ALA A 81 0.37 3.58 -4.74
C ALA A 81 0.15 2.53 -5.84
N VAL A 82 1.21 1.98 -6.42
CA VAL A 82 1.13 0.90 -7.41
C VAL A 82 0.68 -0.40 -6.73
N HIS A 83 1.13 -0.68 -5.50
CA HIS A 83 0.58 -1.80 -4.74
C HIS A 83 -0.91 -1.62 -4.44
N ALA A 84 -1.38 -0.41 -4.18
CA ALA A 84 -2.81 -0.14 -4.05
C ALA A 84 -3.58 -0.39 -5.37
N ASP A 85 -2.98 -0.06 -6.52
CA ASP A 85 -3.53 -0.40 -7.85
C ASP A 85 -3.58 -1.93 -8.06
N GLN A 86 -2.55 -2.65 -7.64
CA GLN A 86 -2.52 -4.12 -7.70
C GLN A 86 -3.58 -4.74 -6.79
N TRP A 87 -3.77 -4.23 -5.57
CA TRP A 87 -4.89 -4.62 -4.69
C TRP A 87 -6.25 -4.33 -5.32
N ALA A 88 -6.40 -3.23 -6.05
CA ALA A 88 -7.64 -2.95 -6.77
C ALA A 88 -7.87 -3.92 -7.94
N ARG A 89 -6.80 -4.29 -8.67
CA ARG A 89 -6.82 -5.21 -9.82
C ARG A 89 -7.09 -6.66 -9.42
N TYR A 90 -6.41 -7.14 -8.38
CA TYR A 90 -6.45 -8.55 -7.98
C TYR A 90 -7.33 -8.79 -6.74
N GLY A 91 -7.75 -7.75 -6.03
CA GLY A 91 -8.60 -7.88 -4.86
C GLY A 91 -7.96 -8.65 -3.71
N ILE A 92 -8.78 -9.37 -2.94
CA ILE A 92 -8.34 -10.06 -1.71
C ILE A 92 -7.24 -11.11 -1.99
N VAL A 93 -7.23 -11.70 -3.18
CA VAL A 93 -6.23 -12.73 -3.53
C VAL A 93 -4.84 -12.18 -3.81
N PHE A 94 -4.68 -10.85 -3.91
CA PHE A 94 -3.38 -10.24 -4.21
C PHE A 94 -2.30 -10.64 -3.21
N GLY A 95 -2.61 -10.66 -1.90
CA GLY A 95 -1.65 -11.07 -0.88
C GLY A 95 -1.09 -12.48 -1.11
N LEU A 96 -1.93 -13.42 -1.57
CA LEU A 96 -1.50 -14.78 -1.91
C LEU A 96 -0.64 -14.81 -3.18
N LEU A 97 -1.03 -14.05 -4.20
CA LEU A 97 -0.25 -13.92 -5.44
C LEU A 97 1.13 -13.33 -5.17
N TYR A 98 1.19 -12.26 -4.38
CA TYR A 98 2.43 -11.62 -3.95
C TYR A 98 3.31 -12.60 -3.19
N LEU A 99 2.77 -13.29 -2.18
CA LEU A 99 3.55 -14.24 -1.38
C LEU A 99 4.10 -15.38 -2.25
N ARG A 100 3.28 -15.94 -3.14
CA ARG A 100 3.72 -16.98 -4.08
C ARG A 100 4.84 -16.49 -4.99
N GLU A 101 4.75 -15.26 -5.47
CA GLU A 101 5.79 -14.64 -6.29
C GLU A 101 7.06 -14.42 -5.48
N GLU A 102 6.96 -13.83 -4.29
CA GLU A 102 8.09 -13.55 -3.40
C GLU A 102 8.85 -14.84 -3.03
N LEU A 103 8.14 -15.96 -2.85
CA LEU A 103 8.78 -17.26 -2.60
C LEU A 103 9.62 -17.77 -3.78
N ARG A 104 9.23 -17.44 -5.02
CA ARG A 104 9.91 -17.87 -6.26
C ARG A 104 10.98 -16.87 -6.72
N HIS A 105 10.67 -15.59 -6.64
CA HIS A 105 11.47 -14.47 -7.12
C HIS A 105 11.49 -13.39 -6.04
N ARG A 106 12.45 -13.49 -5.10
CA ARG A 106 12.52 -12.62 -3.93
C ARG A 106 12.90 -11.17 -4.26
N GLY A 107 12.33 -10.22 -3.52
CA GLY A 107 12.70 -8.81 -3.51
C GLY A 107 12.72 -8.19 -4.91
N PRO A 108 13.87 -7.68 -5.41
CA PRO A 108 13.91 -6.96 -6.69
C PRO A 108 13.63 -7.84 -7.92
N ARG A 109 13.52 -9.16 -7.75
CA ARG A 109 13.11 -10.09 -8.81
C ARG A 109 11.59 -10.33 -8.84
N ASN A 110 10.87 -9.91 -7.80
CA ASN A 110 9.43 -10.06 -7.71
C ASN A 110 8.77 -9.13 -8.75
N ARG A 111 7.97 -9.69 -9.66
CA ARG A 111 7.33 -8.88 -10.72
C ARG A 111 6.44 -7.76 -10.19
N PHE A 112 5.85 -7.91 -9.00
CA PHE A 112 5.01 -6.88 -8.40
C PHE A 112 5.84 -5.72 -7.86
N GLU A 113 7.03 -6.00 -7.33
CA GLU A 113 8.02 -5.00 -6.90
C GLU A 113 8.63 -4.27 -8.12
N ILE A 114 8.86 -4.99 -9.22
CA ILE A 114 9.30 -4.42 -10.49
C ILE A 114 8.23 -3.46 -11.06
N GLU A 115 6.96 -3.89 -11.10
CA GLU A 115 5.85 -3.05 -11.55
C GLU A 115 5.70 -1.80 -10.66
N ALA A 116 5.92 -1.94 -9.35
CA ALA A 116 5.86 -0.84 -8.40
C ALA A 116 7.05 0.15 -8.48
N GLY A 117 8.08 -0.16 -9.28
CA GLY A 117 9.26 0.68 -9.44
C GLY A 117 10.27 0.44 -8.31
N LEU A 118 11.33 -0.28 -8.64
CA LEU A 118 12.37 -0.71 -7.69
C LEU A 118 13.09 0.46 -7.01
N GLU A 119 13.47 1.47 -7.78
CA GLU A 119 14.18 2.65 -7.26
C GLU A 119 13.33 3.41 -6.24
N ASP A 120 12.05 3.61 -6.57
CA ASP A 120 11.08 4.29 -5.71
C ASP A 120 10.84 3.49 -4.40
N GLY A 121 10.90 2.16 -4.47
CA GLY A 121 10.86 1.23 -3.32
C GLY A 121 12.18 1.12 -2.53
N GLY A 122 13.24 1.81 -2.96
CA GLY A 122 14.53 1.84 -2.27
C GLY A 122 15.46 0.66 -2.59
N TYR A 123 15.16 -0.12 -3.62
CA TYR A 123 16.09 -1.11 -4.16
C TYR A 123 17.18 -0.38 -4.96
N ARG A 124 18.44 -0.73 -4.71
CA ARG A 124 19.56 -0.29 -5.56
C ARG A 124 19.71 -1.32 -6.67
N THR A 125 19.37 -0.93 -7.89
CA THR A 125 19.70 -1.69 -9.12
C THR A 125 21.14 -1.46 -9.54
#